data_AF-A0A355QHT6-F1
#
_entry.id   AF-A0A355QHT6-F1
#
_cell.length_a   1.000
_cell.length_b   1.000
_cell.length_c   1.000
_cell.angle_alpha   90.00
_cell.angle_beta   90.00
_cell.angle_gamma   90.00
#
_symmetry.space_group_name_H-M   'P 1'
#
loop_
_entity.id
_entity.type
_entity.pdbx_description
1 polymer ?
#
loop_
_entity_poly.entity_id
_entity_poly.type
_entity_poly.pdbx_seq_one_letter_code
_entity_poly.pdbx_strand_id
1 'polypeptide(L)' 'DDEASKGASTVSACSAAGVHCVLVCCTGGEAGDVLNPAMDRPEVHADLPEVRAGELRRSAEIIGYDEVV' A
#
# COMPACT_ATOMS: atom_id res chain seq x y z
N ASP A 1 1.25 1.90 -2.89
CA ASP A 1 2.12 2.92 -3.53
C ASP A 1 1.37 4.23 -3.81
N ASP A 2 0.20 4.20 -4.45
CA ASP A 2 -0.60 5.39 -4.75
C ASP A 2 -1.13 6.06 -3.47
N GLU A 3 -1.54 5.28 -2.47
CA GLU A 3 -1.95 5.79 -1.16
C GLU A 3 -0.81 6.55 -0.47
N ALA A 4 0.42 6.01 -0.57
CA ALA A 4 1.61 6.59 0.02
C ALA A 4 2.10 7.83 -0.74
N SER A 5 2.06 7.80 -2.08
CA SER A 5 2.65 8.84 -2.91
C SER A 5 1.70 10.01 -3.23
N LYS A 6 0.38 9.80 -3.17
CA LYS A 6 -0.61 10.81 -3.58
C LYS A 6 -1.39 11.42 -2.43
N GLY A 7 -1.64 10.67 -1.36
CA GLY A 7 -2.62 11.04 -0.33
C GLY A 7 -2.13 10.98 1.12
N ALA A 8 -0.94 10.43 1.37
CA ALA A 8 -0.50 10.05 2.72
C ALA A 8 -0.61 11.18 3.77
N SER A 9 -0.07 12.37 3.48
CA SER A 9 -0.09 13.48 4.45
C SER A 9 -1.50 13.98 4.75
N THR A 10 -2.35 14.08 3.72
CA THR A 10 -3.75 14.49 3.87
C THR A 10 -4.53 13.48 4.69
N VAL A 11 -4.41 12.19 4.36
CA VAL A 11 -5.13 11.12 5.07
C VAL A 11 -4.64 11.02 6.51
N SER A 12 -3.33 11.10 6.73
CA SER A 12 -2.77 11.09 8.08
C SER A 12 -3.30 12.25 8.93
N ALA A 13 -3.43 13.45 8.36
CA ALA A 13 -4.03 14.58 9.05
C ALA A 13 -5.53 14.38 9.35
N CYS A 14 -6.29 13.76 8.45
CA CYS A 14 -7.69 13.40 8.68
C CYS A 14 -7.84 12.36 9.79
N SER A 15 -7.03 11.30 9.74
CA SER A 15 -6.99 10.25 10.75
C SER A 15 -6.62 10.81 12.14
N ALA A 16 -5.61 11.69 12.21
CA ALA A 16 -5.24 12.38 13.44
C ALA A 16 -6.35 13.30 13.99
N ALA A 17 -7.24 13.80 13.12
CA ALA A 17 -8.43 14.54 13.51
C ALA A 17 -9.63 13.65 13.90
N GLY A 18 -9.45 12.32 13.92
CA GLY A 18 -10.49 11.34 14.26
C GLY A 18 -11.48 11.06 13.13
N VAL A 19 -11.15 11.42 11.89
CA VAL A 19 -11.99 11.13 10.72
C VAL A 19 -11.74 9.69 10.25
N HIS A 20 -12.83 8.96 10.02
CA HIS A 20 -12.75 7.60 9.49
C HIS A 20 -12.23 7.61 8.04
N CYS A 21 -11.14 6.90 7.79
CA CYS A 21 -10.41 6.90 6.53
C CYS A 21 -10.39 5.50 5.91
N VAL A 22 -10.93 5.37 4.69
CA VAL A 22 -10.96 4.11 3.94
C VAL A 22 -10.09 4.22 2.69
N LEU A 23 -9.24 3.22 2.48
CA LEU A 23 -8.49 3.05 1.24
C LEU A 23 -9.20 2.02 0.36
N VAL A 24 -9.45 2.37 -0.90
CA VAL A 24 -9.99 1.43 -1.89
C VAL A 24 -8.95 1.21 -2.98
N CYS A 25 -8.55 -0.05 -3.16
CA CYS A 25 -7.58 -0.43 -4.18
C CYS A 25 -8.28 -1.14 -5.34
N CYS A 26 -8.25 -0.51 -6.52
CA CYS A 26 -8.94 -1.04 -7.69
C CYS A 26 -8.30 -2.33 -8.26
N THR A 27 -7.02 -2.59 -7.97
CA THR A 27 -6.25 -3.75 -8.42
C THR A 27 -5.22 -4.17 -7.36
N GLY A 28 -4.66 -5.37 -7.47
CA GLY A 28 -3.50 -5.80 -6.68
C GLY A 28 -2.16 -5.31 -7.23
N GLY A 29 -2.15 -4.77 -8.45
CA GLY A 29 -0.94 -4.27 -9.12
C GLY A 29 -0.03 -5.38 -9.66
N GLU A 30 -0.62 -6.48 -10.10
CA GLU A 30 0.03 -7.71 -10.51
C GLU A 30 0.90 -7.54 -11.77
N ALA A 31 0.66 -6.48 -12.56
CA ALA A 31 1.42 -6.12 -13.75
C ALA A 31 2.56 -5.11 -13.49
N GLY A 32 2.94 -4.88 -12.23
CA GLY A 32 4.02 -3.98 -11.86
C GLY A 32 5.41 -4.61 -11.95
N ASP A 33 6.44 -3.75 -11.96
CA ASP A 33 7.85 -4.17 -12.00
C ASP A 33 8.51 -4.14 -10.62
N VAL A 34 9.47 -5.04 -10.38
CA VAL A 34 10.32 -5.00 -9.18
C VAL A 34 11.54 -4.12 -9.45
N LEU A 35 11.51 -2.89 -8.93
CA LEU A 35 12.58 -1.91 -9.16
C LEU A 35 13.71 -1.95 -8.12
N ASN A 36 13.44 -2.49 -6.93
CA ASN A 36 14.44 -2.61 -5.87
C ASN A 36 15.32 -3.85 -6.14
N PRO A 37 16.64 -3.69 -6.42
CA PRO A 37 17.51 -4.82 -6.70
C PRO A 37 17.60 -5.84 -5.55
N ALA A 38 17.40 -5.42 -4.29
CA ALA A 38 17.37 -6.34 -3.16
C ALA A 38 16.09 -7.20 -3.11
N MET A 39 15.04 -6.78 -3.80
CA MET A 39 13.78 -7.51 -3.92
C MET A 39 13.66 -8.28 -5.23
N ASP A 40 14.61 -8.13 -6.17
CA ASP A 40 14.68 -8.88 -7.42
C ASP A 40 15.12 -10.33 -7.16
N ARG A 41 14.21 -11.08 -6.54
CA ARG A 41 14.41 -12.44 -6.05
C ARG A 41 13.32 -13.36 -6.61
N PRO A 42 13.65 -14.62 -6.97
CA PRO A 42 12.67 -15.54 -7.57
C PRO A 42 11.38 -15.70 -6.76
N GLU A 43 11.47 -15.71 -5.43
CA GLU A 43 10.32 -15.82 -4.54
C GLU A 43 9.40 -14.60 -4.56
N VAL A 44 9.92 -13.39 -4.84
CA VAL A 44 9.12 -12.17 -4.96
C VAL A 44 8.36 -12.17 -6.29
N HIS A 45 9.01 -12.63 -7.36
CA HIS A 45 8.35 -12.77 -8.66
C HIS A 45 7.30 -13.88 -8.68
N ALA A 46 7.54 -14.97 -7.92
CA ALA A 46 6.62 -16.10 -7.83
C ALA A 46 5.28 -15.74 -7.19
N ASP A 47 5.26 -14.75 -6.28
CA ASP A 47 4.06 -14.27 -5.60
C ASP A 47 4.09 -12.75 -5.36
N LEU A 48 4.25 -12.01 -6.45
CA LEU A 48 4.25 -10.55 -6.41
C LEU A 48 2.94 -9.97 -5.83
N PRO A 49 1.74 -10.53 -6.12
CA PRO A 49 0.49 -10.00 -5.57
C PRO A 49 0.47 -10.02 -4.03
N GLU A 50 0.89 -11.12 -3.38
CA GLU A 50 0.89 -11.19 -1.92
C GLU A 50 1.94 -10.26 -1.30
N VAL A 51 3.13 -10.15 -1.92
CA VAL A 51 4.14 -9.18 -1.48
C VAL A 51 3.58 -7.76 -1.50
N ARG A 52 2.93 -7.36 -2.60
CA ARG A 52 2.30 -6.03 -2.74
C ARG A 52 1.15 -5.83 -1.76
N ALA A 53 0.32 -6.85 -1.53
CA ALA A 53 -0.75 -6.77 -0.53
C ALA A 53 -0.18 -6.58 0.89
N GLY A 54 0.94 -7.24 1.20
CA GLY A 54 1.71 -7.04 2.42
C GLY A 54 2.23 -5.62 2.59
N GLU A 55 2.85 -5.07 1.55
CA GLU A 55 3.35 -3.70 1.51
C GLU A 55 2.23 -2.67 1.66
N LEU A 56 1.12 -2.86 0.93
CA LEU A 56 -0.06 -2.01 0.98
C LEU A 56 -0.67 -1.96 2.39
N ARG A 57 -0.87 -3.12 3.03
CA ARG A 57 -1.43 -3.20 4.39
C ARG A 57 -0.57 -2.42 5.39
N ARG A 58 0.75 -2.63 5.34
CA ARG A 58 1.69 -1.89 6.20
C ARG A 58 1.68 -0.39 5.92
N SER A 59 1.62 0.00 4.64
CA SER A 59 1.53 1.40 4.23
C SER A 59 0.27 2.05 4.79
N ALA A 60 -0.88 1.39 4.64
CA ALA A 60 -2.17 1.86 5.12
C ALA A 60 -2.21 2.03 6.65
N GLU A 61 -1.69 1.05 7.39
CA GLU A 61 -1.54 1.11 8.86
C GLU A 61 -0.68 2.30 9.31
N ILE A 62 0.45 2.54 8.64
CA ILE A 62 1.36 3.65 8.98
C ILE A 62 0.73 5.02 8.69
N ILE A 63 0.02 5.14 7.56
CA ILE A 63 -0.64 6.39 7.17
C ILE A 63 -1.82 6.70 8.10
N GLY A 64 -2.53 5.67 8.57
CA GLY A 64 -3.65 5.78 9.49
C GLY A 64 -5.02 5.54 8.84
N TYR A 65 -5.08 4.72 7.79
CA TYR A 65 -6.36 4.21 7.28
C TYR A 65 -6.95 3.19 8.26
N ASP A 66 -8.27 3.20 8.40
CA ASP A 66 -9.00 2.25 9.25
C ASP A 66 -9.36 0.96 8.52
N GLU A 67 -9.55 1.04 7.20
CA GLU A 67 -9.94 -0.07 6.35
C GLU A 67 -9.25 0.01 4.98
N VAL A 68 -8.89 -1.17 4.45
CA VAL A 68 -8.42 -1.36 3.08
C VAL A 68 -9.39 -2.31 2.39
N VAL A 69 -9.98 -1.85 1.28
CA VAL A 69 -10.99 -2.55 0.48
C VAL A 69 -10.47 -2.88 -0.90
#